data_AF-U6DW91-F1
#
_entry.id   AF-U6DW91-F1
#
_cell.length_a   1.000
_cell.length_b   1.000
_cell.length_c   1.000
_cell.angle_alpha   90.00
_cell.angle_beta   90.00
_cell.angle_gamma   90.00
#
_symmetry.space_group_name_H-M   'P 1'
#
loop_
_entity.id
_entity.type
_entity.pdbx_description
1 polymer ?
#
loop_
_entity_poly.entity_id
_entity_poly.type
_entity_poly.pdbx_seq_one_letter_code
_entity_poly.pdbx_strand_id
1 'polypeptide(L)'
;MAKLTLLTLLGLGLALFRDHRASYQTRLNAFQEITPVELPNCNLVKGIETGSEDLEILPNGLAFISSGLKYPGIKSFASDQPGKILLMDLNEEDPTVLELRVIGSNFDQSSFNPHGISTFTDEDNTVYLLVVNHPDFKSTVELFKFQEEEKSLLHLKTIKHKLLP
;
A
#
# COMPACT_ATOMS: atom_id res chain seq x y z
N MET A 1 25.27 -44.62 -25.14
CA MET A 1 24.24 -43.62 -25.51
C MET A 1 23.36 -43.26 -24.30
N ALA A 2 22.49 -44.14 -23.80
CA ALA A 2 21.55 -43.80 -22.71
C ALA A 2 22.16 -43.25 -21.41
N LYS A 3 23.29 -43.82 -20.94
CA LYS A 3 24.00 -43.32 -19.74
C LYS A 3 24.53 -41.89 -19.92
N LEU A 4 25.03 -41.57 -21.11
CA LEU A 4 25.54 -40.23 -21.44
C LEU A 4 24.37 -39.24 -21.49
N THR A 5 23.27 -39.61 -22.14
CA THR A 5 22.05 -38.79 -22.20
C THR A 5 21.50 -38.49 -20.81
N LEU A 6 21.45 -39.48 -19.91
CA LEU A 6 20.99 -39.30 -18.53
C LEU A 6 21.89 -38.31 -17.76
N LEU A 7 23.21 -38.43 -17.89
CA LEU A 7 24.16 -37.51 -17.26
C LEU A 7 24.02 -36.09 -17.80
N THR A 8 23.82 -35.93 -19.11
CA THR A 8 23.57 -34.61 -19.72
C THR A 8 22.30 -33.96 -19.19
N LEU A 9 21.19 -34.72 -19.12
CA LEU A 9 19.93 -34.22 -18.57
C LEU A 9 20.05 -33.85 -17.08
N LEU A 10 20.76 -34.66 -16.30
CA LEU A 10 21.05 -34.35 -14.89
C LEU A 10 21.86 -33.05 -14.76
N GLY A 11 22.91 -32.89 -15.57
CA GLY A 11 23.72 -31.67 -15.59
C GLY A 11 22.90 -30.43 -15.95
N LEU A 12 22.02 -30.54 -16.96
CA LEU A 12 21.12 -29.46 -17.36
C LEU A 12 20.14 -29.10 -16.23
N GLY A 13 19.56 -30.10 -15.58
CA GLY A 13 18.64 -29.90 -14.44
C GLY A 13 19.31 -29.22 -13.25
N LEU A 14 20.54 -29.62 -12.92
CA LEU A 14 21.32 -29.00 -11.84
C LEU A 14 21.69 -27.54 -12.16
N ALA A 15 22.06 -27.25 -13.42
CA ALA A 15 22.34 -25.89 -13.85
C ALA A 15 21.10 -25.00 -13.74
N LEU A 16 19.94 -25.46 -14.24
CA LEU A 16 18.68 -24.73 -14.13
C LEU A 16 18.27 -24.48 -12.67
N PHE A 17 18.41 -25.48 -11.80
CA PHE A 17 18.12 -25.32 -10.38
C PHE A 17 19.03 -24.29 -9.71
N ARG A 18 20.34 -24.35 -9.99
CA ARG A 18 21.31 -23.39 -9.48
C ARG A 18 20.97 -21.97 -9.94
N ASP A 19 20.73 -21.79 -11.23
CA ASP A 19 20.48 -20.46 -11.81
C ASP A 19 19.14 -19.89 -11.33
N HIS A 20 18.10 -20.73 -11.19
CA HIS A 20 16.84 -20.32 -10.60
C HIS A 20 17.00 -19.93 -9.13
N ARG A 21 17.73 -20.71 -8.33
CA ARG A 21 18.03 -20.38 -6.93
C ARG A 21 18.81 -19.06 -6.83
N ALA A 22 19.84 -18.88 -7.65
CA ALA A 22 20.63 -17.65 -7.67
C ALA A 22 19.76 -16.43 -8.06
N SER A 23 18.91 -16.58 -9.08
CA SER A 23 17.94 -15.56 -9.48
C SER A 23 16.97 -15.23 -8.33
N TYR A 24 16.44 -16.25 -7.65
CA TYR A 24 15.51 -16.07 -6.54
C TYR A 24 16.16 -15.34 -5.36
N GLN A 25 17.36 -15.77 -4.95
CA GLN A 25 18.14 -15.11 -3.88
C GLN A 25 18.47 -13.65 -4.22
N THR A 26 18.82 -13.39 -5.48
CA THR A 26 19.11 -12.03 -5.96
C THR A 26 17.86 -11.16 -5.98
N ARG A 27 16.74 -11.66 -6.51
CA ARG A 27 15.47 -10.92 -6.59
C ARG A 27 14.88 -10.56 -5.23
N LEU A 28 15.06 -11.43 -4.23
CA LEU A 28 14.64 -11.17 -2.85
C LEU A 28 15.68 -10.39 -2.04
N ASN A 29 16.85 -10.13 -2.62
CA ASN A 29 17.99 -9.54 -1.92
C ASN A 29 18.31 -10.27 -0.59
N ALA A 30 18.27 -11.61 -0.63
CA ALA A 30 18.17 -12.47 0.57
C ALA A 30 19.36 -12.41 1.55
N PHE A 31 20.47 -11.78 1.15
CA PHE A 31 21.69 -11.65 1.96
C PHE A 31 22.05 -10.19 2.21
N GLN A 32 21.16 -9.26 1.91
CA GLN A 32 21.38 -7.85 2.19
C GLN A 32 21.25 -7.58 3.68
N GLU A 33 22.30 -6.99 4.25
CA GLU A 33 22.29 -6.44 5.59
C GLU A 33 22.14 -4.91 5.54
N ILE A 34 21.51 -4.32 6.55
CA ILE A 34 21.34 -2.86 6.63
C ILE A 34 22.40 -2.28 7.55
N THR A 35 23.26 -1.41 7.00
CA THR A 35 24.16 -0.60 7.82
C THR A 35 23.36 0.54 8.45
N PRO A 36 23.36 0.71 9.79
CA PRO A 36 22.59 1.76 10.43
C PRO A 36 22.99 3.16 9.94
N VAL A 37 22.00 3.95 9.54
CA VAL A 37 22.12 5.39 9.28
C VAL A 37 21.13 6.08 10.20
N GLU A 38 21.62 6.65 11.29
CA GLU A 38 20.78 7.26 12.31
C GLU A 38 20.40 8.68 11.92
N LEU A 39 19.15 9.04 12.18
CA LEU A 39 18.66 10.41 12.12
C LEU A 39 18.38 10.89 13.55
N PRO A 40 18.71 12.13 13.90
CA PRO A 40 18.33 12.68 15.20
C PRO A 40 16.80 12.87 15.25
N ASN A 41 16.22 12.71 16.44
CA ASN A 41 14.83 13.08 16.74
C ASN A 41 13.74 12.35 15.93
N CYS A 42 13.92 11.05 15.64
CA CYS A 42 12.84 10.23 15.09
C CYS A 42 11.83 9.83 16.17
N ASN A 43 10.54 10.07 15.89
CA ASN A 43 9.44 9.66 16.75
C ASN A 43 8.47 8.78 15.96
N LEU A 44 7.99 7.69 16.56
CA LEU A 44 6.90 6.90 15.99
C LEU A 44 5.59 7.69 16.10
N VAL A 45 4.83 7.73 15.00
CA VAL A 45 3.52 8.38 14.97
C VAL A 45 2.51 7.52 15.73
N LYS A 46 2.04 8.01 16.86
CA LYS A 46 1.09 7.30 17.72
C LYS A 46 -0.22 7.03 16.96
N GLY A 47 -0.69 5.79 16.99
CA GLY A 47 -1.96 5.38 16.35
C GLY A 47 -1.80 4.71 14.99
N ILE A 48 -0.59 4.69 14.41
CA ILE A 48 -0.27 3.89 13.22
C ILE A 48 0.42 2.59 13.65
N GLU A 49 -0.37 1.54 13.86
CA GLU A 49 0.14 0.22 14.32
C GLU A 49 -0.05 -0.90 13.29
N THR A 50 -0.81 -0.63 12.22
CA THR A 50 -1.30 -1.64 11.27
C THR A 50 -0.90 -1.35 9.84
N GLY A 51 0.30 -0.77 9.66
CA GLY A 51 0.88 -0.44 8.36
C GLY A 51 0.51 0.96 7.87
N SER A 52 1.42 1.56 7.11
CA SER A 52 1.29 2.86 6.42
C SER A 52 1.99 2.72 5.06
N GLU A 53 1.47 1.82 4.23
CA GLU A 53 2.18 1.31 3.03
C GLU A 53 2.40 2.40 1.97
N ASP A 54 1.44 3.32 1.82
CA ASP A 54 1.57 4.47 0.94
C ASP A 54 1.08 5.76 1.63
N LEU A 55 1.64 6.89 1.20
CA LEU A 55 1.27 8.21 1.70
C LEU A 55 1.49 9.27 0.63
N GLU A 56 0.72 10.36 0.71
CA GLU A 56 0.91 11.52 -0.17
C GLU A 56 0.74 12.82 0.60
N ILE A 57 1.66 13.76 0.37
CA ILE A 57 1.71 15.05 1.03
C ILE A 57 1.28 16.12 0.04
N LEU A 58 0.20 16.83 0.37
CA LEU A 58 -0.26 17.99 -0.38
C LEU A 58 0.70 19.18 -0.21
N PRO A 59 0.70 20.16 -1.14
CA PRO A 59 1.53 21.37 -1.02
C PRO A 59 1.29 22.18 0.26
N ASN A 60 0.13 22.07 0.90
CA ASN A 60 -0.22 22.76 2.14
C ASN A 60 0.25 22.02 3.40
N GLY A 61 0.91 20.86 3.28
CA GLY A 61 1.43 20.08 4.41
C GLY A 61 0.47 19.03 4.97
N LEU A 62 -0.75 18.92 4.44
CA LEU A 62 -1.63 17.80 4.78
C LEU A 62 -1.12 16.50 4.14
N ALA A 63 -0.99 15.45 4.94
CA ALA A 63 -0.56 14.13 4.50
C ALA A 63 -1.69 13.10 4.62
N PHE A 64 -2.04 12.48 3.50
CA PHE A 64 -2.90 11.29 3.48
C PHE A 64 -2.04 10.05 3.65
N ILE A 65 -2.51 9.07 4.43
CA ILE A 65 -1.80 7.82 4.68
C ILE A 65 -2.78 6.66 4.54
N SER A 66 -2.49 5.70 3.66
CA SER A 66 -3.26 4.46 3.60
C SER A 66 -2.80 3.49 4.68
N SER A 67 -3.73 2.90 5.41
CA SER A 67 -3.41 2.03 6.55
C SER A 67 -4.32 0.80 6.62
N GLY A 68 -3.79 -0.29 7.17
CA GLY A 68 -4.53 -1.52 7.38
C GLY A 68 -4.62 -2.43 6.15
N LEU A 69 -3.69 -2.31 5.19
CA LEU A 69 -3.62 -3.20 4.03
C LEU A 69 -3.55 -4.67 4.45
N LYS A 70 -4.38 -5.48 3.79
CA LYS A 70 -4.37 -6.94 3.87
C LYS A 70 -4.16 -7.51 2.48
N TYR A 71 -3.03 -8.15 2.26
CA TYR A 71 -2.69 -8.73 0.97
C TYR A 71 -2.15 -10.16 1.12
N PRO A 72 -2.49 -11.10 0.21
CA PRO A 72 -1.98 -12.46 0.28
C PRO A 72 -0.45 -12.50 0.40
N GLY A 73 0.04 -13.22 1.42
CA GLY A 73 1.48 -13.35 1.69
C GLY A 73 2.09 -12.22 2.52
N ILE A 74 1.33 -11.17 2.87
CA ILE A 74 1.76 -10.08 3.74
C ILE A 74 1.21 -10.28 5.15
N LYS A 75 2.05 -10.06 6.17
CA LYS A 75 1.64 -10.14 7.57
C LYS A 75 0.69 -8.97 7.91
N SER A 76 -0.43 -9.28 8.54
CA SER A 76 -1.31 -8.29 9.17
C SER A 76 -1.34 -8.48 10.69
N PHE A 77 -1.35 -7.38 11.43
CA PHE A 77 -1.49 -7.34 12.89
C PHE A 77 -2.93 -7.06 13.36
N ALA A 78 -3.83 -6.67 12.44
CA ALA A 78 -5.24 -6.42 12.71
C ALA A 78 -6.11 -6.97 11.56
N SER A 79 -6.16 -8.30 11.46
CA SER A 79 -6.82 -8.99 10.34
C SER A 79 -8.34 -8.81 10.32
N ASP A 80 -8.95 -8.45 11.44
CA ASP A 80 -10.39 -8.30 11.66
C ASP A 80 -10.91 -6.87 11.42
N GLN A 81 -10.04 -5.87 11.32
CA GLN A 81 -10.43 -4.45 11.17
C GLN A 81 -10.33 -3.99 9.72
N PRO A 82 -11.31 -3.25 9.16
CA PRO A 82 -11.16 -2.68 7.82
C PRO A 82 -9.97 -1.70 7.78
N GLY A 83 -9.43 -1.48 6.59
CA GLY A 83 -8.43 -0.45 6.40
C GLY A 83 -9.03 0.95 6.42
N LYS A 84 -8.16 1.95 6.37
CA LYS A 84 -8.52 3.36 6.54
C LYS A 84 -7.57 4.30 5.84
N ILE A 85 -8.05 5.52 5.62
CA ILE A 85 -7.21 6.66 5.25
C ILE A 85 -7.06 7.54 6.48
N LEU A 86 -5.82 7.83 6.84
CA LEU A 86 -5.48 8.76 7.90
C LEU A 86 -5.10 10.11 7.29
N LEU A 87 -5.33 11.17 8.05
CA LEU A 87 -4.89 12.53 7.77
C LEU A 87 -3.94 12.99 8.88
N MET A 88 -2.85 13.64 8.50
CA MET A 88 -1.90 14.26 9.42
C MET A 88 -1.53 15.65 8.89
N ASP A 89 -1.46 16.65 9.77
CA ASP A 89 -1.03 18.00 9.40
C ASP A 89 0.44 18.18 9.76
N LEU A 90 1.32 18.22 8.76
CA LEU A 90 2.77 18.33 8.96
C LEU A 90 3.22 19.74 9.36
N ASN A 91 2.31 20.72 9.46
CA ASN A 91 2.61 22.04 9.98
C ASN A 91 2.54 22.09 11.51
N GLU A 92 1.96 21.08 12.17
CA GLU A 92 1.92 20.95 13.62
C GLU A 92 3.30 20.59 14.19
N GLU A 93 3.64 21.08 15.39
CA GLU A 93 4.91 20.78 16.06
C GLU A 93 5.02 19.30 16.47
N ASP A 94 3.90 18.71 16.94
CA ASP A 94 3.78 17.28 17.28
C ASP A 94 2.55 16.73 16.54
N PRO A 95 2.69 16.42 15.23
CA PRO A 95 1.57 16.10 14.37
C PRO A 95 0.88 14.80 14.79
N THR A 96 -0.44 14.83 14.86
CA THR A 96 -1.25 13.66 15.19
C THR A 96 -2.01 13.14 13.98
N VAL A 97 -2.37 11.85 14.01
CA VAL A 97 -3.17 11.24 12.95
C VAL A 97 -4.65 11.22 13.31
N LEU A 98 -5.47 11.56 12.33
CA LEU A 98 -6.91 11.46 12.37
C LEU A 98 -7.39 10.45 11.33
N GLU A 99 -8.30 9.55 11.71
CA GLU A 99 -8.98 8.69 10.73
C GLU A 99 -10.03 9.51 9.96
N LEU A 100 -9.91 9.59 8.64
CA LEU A 100 -10.88 10.27 7.79
C LEU A 100 -12.15 9.44 7.68
N ARG A 101 -13.28 10.07 8.02
CA ARG A 101 -14.58 9.45 7.82
C ARG A 101 -14.89 9.38 6.33
N VAL A 102 -15.20 8.19 5.83
CA VAL A 102 -15.76 8.04 4.48
C VAL A 102 -17.28 8.26 4.51
N ILE A 103 -17.75 9.08 3.58
CA ILE A 103 -19.16 9.44 3.39
C ILE A 103 -19.59 8.99 1.99
N GLY A 104 -20.77 8.40 1.90
CA GLY A 104 -21.36 7.94 0.64
C GLY A 104 -22.16 6.66 0.86
N SER A 105 -23.45 6.67 0.51
CA SER A 105 -24.36 5.56 0.82
C SER A 105 -24.01 4.24 0.13
N ASN A 106 -23.22 4.29 -0.93
CA ASN A 106 -22.92 3.14 -1.78
C ASN A 106 -21.51 2.58 -1.55
N PHE A 107 -20.76 3.14 -0.61
CA PHE A 107 -19.42 2.66 -0.29
C PHE A 107 -19.48 1.61 0.82
N ASP A 108 -18.95 0.41 0.56
CA ASP A 108 -18.84 -0.64 1.56
C ASP A 108 -17.57 -0.46 2.39
N GLN A 109 -17.71 0.22 3.53
CA GLN A 109 -16.61 0.44 4.47
C GLN A 109 -16.06 -0.87 5.06
N SER A 110 -16.88 -1.92 5.16
CA SER A 110 -16.50 -3.15 5.86
C SER A 110 -15.48 -3.98 5.08
N SER A 111 -15.50 -3.89 3.76
CA SER A 111 -14.53 -4.53 2.85
C SER A 111 -13.41 -3.59 2.40
N PHE A 112 -13.35 -2.36 2.92
CA PHE A 112 -12.32 -1.40 2.55
C PHE A 112 -10.92 -1.90 2.93
N ASN A 113 -10.05 -1.96 1.94
CA ASN A 113 -8.70 -2.50 2.02
C ASN A 113 -7.77 -1.64 1.14
N PRO A 114 -7.45 -0.42 1.58
CA PRO A 114 -6.66 0.54 0.83
C PRO A 114 -5.21 0.11 0.71
N HIS A 115 -4.60 0.41 -0.43
CA HIS A 115 -3.21 0.12 -0.78
C HIS A 115 -2.54 1.43 -1.24
N GLY A 116 -2.02 1.48 -2.47
CA GLY A 116 -1.48 2.72 -3.04
C GLY A 116 -2.53 3.83 -3.18
N ILE A 117 -2.09 5.08 -3.02
CA ILE A 117 -2.92 6.27 -3.13
C ILE A 117 -2.30 7.29 -4.09
N SER A 118 -3.15 8.16 -4.64
CA SER A 118 -2.68 9.30 -5.41
C SER A 118 -3.62 10.49 -5.28
N THR A 119 -3.10 11.72 -5.19
CA THR A 119 -3.93 12.93 -5.20
C THR A 119 -3.95 13.63 -6.55
N PHE A 120 -5.06 14.32 -6.82
CA PHE A 120 -5.20 15.26 -7.92
C PHE A 120 -5.92 16.50 -7.41
N THR A 121 -5.31 17.67 -7.61
CA THR A 121 -5.94 18.95 -7.30
C THR A 121 -6.44 19.58 -8.60
N ASP A 122 -7.74 19.83 -8.68
CA ASP A 122 -8.36 20.46 -9.85
C ASP A 122 -8.18 21.99 -9.84
N GLU A 123 -8.54 22.66 -10.93
CA GLU A 123 -8.39 24.11 -11.11
C GLU A 123 -9.15 24.94 -10.06
N ASP A 124 -10.24 24.39 -9.51
CA ASP A 124 -11.01 25.00 -8.42
C ASP A 124 -10.46 24.72 -7.01
N ASN A 125 -9.27 24.11 -6.92
CA ASN A 125 -8.62 23.60 -5.71
C ASN A 125 -9.35 22.42 -5.04
N THR A 126 -10.33 21.79 -5.69
CA THR A 126 -10.89 20.53 -5.20
C THR A 126 -9.80 19.46 -5.19
N VAL A 127 -9.56 18.88 -4.02
CA VAL A 127 -8.64 17.76 -3.86
C VAL A 127 -9.41 16.45 -4.04
N TYR A 128 -8.96 15.66 -5.00
CA TYR A 128 -9.39 14.29 -5.22
C TYR A 128 -8.32 13.32 -4.70
N LEU A 129 -8.78 12.27 -4.04
CA LEU A 129 -7.93 11.17 -3.58
C LEU A 129 -8.36 9.90 -4.32
N LEU A 130 -7.44 9.33 -5.09
CA LEU A 130 -7.59 8.03 -5.73
C LEU A 130 -6.94 6.99 -4.83
N VAL A 131 -7.68 5.94 -4.50
CA VAL A 131 -7.22 4.88 -3.60
C VAL A 131 -7.34 3.54 -4.29
N VAL A 132 -6.23 2.83 -4.48
CA VAL A 132 -6.26 1.42 -4.84
C VAL A 132 -6.88 0.66 -3.68
N ASN A 133 -7.90 -0.14 -3.97
CA ASN A 133 -8.66 -0.88 -2.98
C ASN A 133 -8.74 -2.35 -3.36
N HIS A 134 -8.65 -3.23 -2.35
CA HIS A 134 -8.66 -4.68 -2.53
C HIS A 134 -9.82 -5.41 -1.82
N PRO A 135 -11.09 -5.10 -2.14
CA PRO A 135 -12.23 -5.76 -1.51
C PRO A 135 -12.36 -7.20 -2.05
N ASP A 136 -12.50 -8.18 -1.16
CA ASP A 136 -12.61 -9.60 -1.49
C ASP A 136 -11.56 -10.11 -2.50
N PHE A 137 -10.31 -9.64 -2.36
CA PHE A 137 -9.17 -9.97 -3.25
C PHE A 137 -9.34 -9.54 -4.72
N LYS A 138 -10.26 -8.63 -5.03
CA LYS A 138 -10.35 -7.94 -6.33
C LYS A 138 -9.55 -6.65 -6.28
N SER A 139 -9.34 -5.99 -7.40
CA SER A 139 -8.74 -4.64 -7.44
C SER A 139 -9.72 -3.62 -8.01
N THR A 140 -9.89 -2.52 -7.28
CA THR A 140 -10.65 -1.34 -7.69
C THR A 140 -9.83 -0.08 -7.45
N VAL A 141 -10.23 1.03 -8.05
CA VAL A 141 -9.76 2.36 -7.66
C VAL A 141 -10.95 3.16 -7.17
N GLU A 142 -10.91 3.58 -5.92
CA GLU A 142 -11.93 4.41 -5.31
C GLU A 142 -11.56 5.87 -5.48
N LEU A 143 -12.44 6.65 -6.10
CA LEU A 143 -12.30 8.08 -6.24
C LEU A 143 -13.07 8.77 -5.12
N PHE A 144 -12.35 9.52 -4.30
CA PHE A 144 -12.92 10.36 -3.25
C PHE A 144 -12.69 11.84 -3.56
N LYS A 145 -13.63 12.68 -3.15
CA LYS A 145 -13.39 14.11 -2.94
C LYS A 145 -13.06 14.34 -1.47
N PHE A 146 -11.93 14.99 -1.21
CA PHE A 146 -11.57 15.41 0.13
C PHE A 146 -12.40 16.63 0.53
N GLN A 147 -12.95 16.58 1.74
CA GLN A 147 -13.70 17.65 2.38
C GLN A 147 -12.92 18.10 3.62
N GLU A 148 -12.11 19.15 3.46
CA GLU A 148 -11.12 19.56 4.46
C GLU A 148 -11.77 20.05 5.76
N GLU A 149 -12.81 20.88 5.67
CA GLU A 149 -13.52 21.43 6.83
C GLU A 149 -14.15 20.31 7.68
N GLU A 150 -14.78 19.33 7.04
CA GLU A 150 -15.40 18.19 7.71
C GLU A 150 -14.41 17.06 8.06
N LYS A 151 -13.17 17.15 7.57
CA LYS A 151 -12.15 16.09 7.65
C LYS A 151 -12.73 14.74 7.23
N SER A 152 -13.33 14.72 6.04
CA SER A 152 -13.99 13.53 5.48
C SER A 152 -13.65 13.28 4.01
N LEU A 153 -13.90 12.06 3.56
CA LEU A 153 -13.77 11.64 2.17
C LEU A 153 -15.15 11.31 1.61
N LEU A 154 -15.64 12.12 0.68
CA LEU A 154 -16.86 11.82 -0.07
C LEU A 154 -16.52 10.84 -1.18
N HIS A 155 -17.03 9.61 -1.10
CA HIS A 155 -16.91 8.64 -2.18
C HIS A 155 -17.72 9.08 -3.38
N LEU A 156 -17.06 9.19 -4.54
CA LEU A 156 -17.69 9.59 -5.79
C LEU A 156 -17.93 8.40 -6.70
N LYS A 157 -16.94 7.50 -6.79
CA LYS A 157 -16.97 6.42 -7.78
C LYS A 157 -16.02 5.29 -7.43
N THR A 158 -16.50 4.06 -7.62
CA THR A 158 -15.63 2.88 -7.74
C THR A 158 -15.31 2.64 -9.22
N ILE A 159 -14.04 2.73 -9.56
CA ILE A 159 -13.52 2.45 -10.90
C ILE A 159 -13.11 0.97 -10.95
N LYS A 160 -13.68 0.27 -11.93
CA LYS A 160 -13.38 -1.14 -12.24
C LYS A 160 -12.92 -1.22 -13.68
N HIS A 161 -11.92 -2.04 -13.96
CA HIS A 161 -11.43 -2.23 -15.31
C HIS A 161 -10.92 -3.66 -15.49
N LYS A 162 -11.00 -4.20 -16.71
CA LYS A 162 -10.54 -5.57 -17.02
C LYS A 162 -9.03 -5.80 -16.81
N LEU A 163 -8.26 -4.72 -16.67
CA LEU A 163 -6.83 -4.76 -16.38
C LEU A 163 -6.51 -4.56 -14.89
N LEU A 164 -7.53 -4.33 -14.06
CA LEU A 164 -7.42 -4.36 -12.61
C LEU A 164 -7.86 -5.76 -12.16
N PRO A 165 -6.91 -6.63 -11.78
CA PRO A 165 -7.18 -8.03 -11.48
C PRO A 165 -7.97 -8.23 -10.18
#